data_AF-A0A504YUV1-F1
#
_entry.id   AF-A0A504YUV1-F1
#
_cell.length_a   1.000
_cell.length_b   1.000
_cell.length_c   1.000
_cell.angle_alpha   90.00
_cell.angle_beta   90.00
_cell.angle_gamma   90.00
#
_symmetry.space_group_name_H-M   'P 1'
#
loop_
_entity.id
_entity.type
_entity.pdbx_description
1 polymer ?
#
loop_
_entity_poly.entity_id
_entity_poly.type
_entity_poly.pdbx_seq_one_letter_code
_entity_poly.pdbx_strand_id
1 'polypeptide(L)'
;MDGDTNQTKSRTALFRPAVPTLNAFSPGDDSALWAVRAKKLLQDTPPEHLGQCLLPLLDDDATRQFLATGVPILSGPDIIWPALEELFARCEMAPAFFEKFSERRQHLAESVDEYAACLRVLATKAYPKASREVLDEHILRRFTMGISDPKTKEDFLLNMPTSLQVALLRARKLEACREALRQLPNETIAAIQPAVFKPQPSRMPSVSYLGPQPYCRYCRKFGRKA
;
A
#
# COMPACT_ATOMS: atom_id res chain seq x y z
N MET A 1 77.99 -39.26 10.42
CA MET A 1 77.73 -38.36 11.55
C MET A 1 77.41 -37.00 10.94
N ASP A 2 76.25 -36.86 10.29
CA ASP A 2 74.96 -36.41 10.85
C ASP A 2 74.71 -35.05 10.18
N GLY A 3 73.56 -34.66 9.66
CA GLY A 3 72.22 -35.20 9.60
C GLY A 3 71.37 -34.13 8.89
N ASP A 4 70.29 -34.55 8.23
CA ASP A 4 69.25 -33.72 7.64
C ASP A 4 68.83 -32.52 8.49
N THR A 5 68.47 -31.39 7.87
CA THR A 5 67.14 -30.79 8.10
C THR A 5 66.70 -29.89 6.94
N ASN A 6 65.69 -30.37 6.21
CA ASN A 6 64.81 -29.59 5.35
C ASN A 6 64.08 -28.51 6.17
N GLN A 7 64.02 -27.27 5.67
CA GLN A 7 62.96 -26.35 6.10
C GLN A 7 62.34 -25.63 4.90
N THR A 8 61.36 -26.32 4.33
CA THR A 8 60.32 -25.79 3.46
C THR A 8 59.56 -24.69 4.20
N LYS A 9 59.92 -23.42 3.96
CA LYS A 9 59.08 -22.29 4.36
C LYS A 9 57.93 -22.18 3.38
N SER A 10 56.85 -22.90 3.68
CA SER A 10 55.53 -22.64 3.11
C SER A 10 55.17 -21.17 3.40
N ARG A 11 55.27 -20.31 2.39
CA ARG A 11 54.66 -18.97 2.42
C ARG A 11 53.16 -19.19 2.46
N THR A 12 52.59 -19.16 3.66
CA THR A 12 51.16 -18.95 3.87
C THR A 12 50.81 -17.63 3.20
N ALA A 13 50.28 -17.71 1.98
CA ALA A 13 49.62 -16.58 1.36
C ALA A 13 48.44 -16.25 2.28
N LEU A 14 48.56 -15.13 3.00
CA LEU A 14 47.44 -14.53 3.69
C LEU A 14 46.41 -14.23 2.60
N PHE A 15 45.40 -15.09 2.49
CA PHE A 15 44.17 -14.78 1.78
C PHE A 15 43.60 -13.55 2.46
N ARG A 16 43.88 -12.38 1.91
CA ARG A 16 43.18 -11.14 2.23
C ARG A 16 41.89 -11.22 1.41
N PRO A 17 40.73 -11.51 2.01
CA PRO A 17 39.49 -11.42 1.27
C PRO A 17 39.40 -9.98 0.77
N ALA A 18 39.06 -9.80 -0.51
CA ALA A 18 38.70 -8.48 -1.00
C ALA A 18 37.48 -8.04 -0.17
N VAL A 19 37.72 -7.13 0.78
CA VAL A 19 36.64 -6.54 1.57
C VAL A 19 35.74 -5.83 0.57
N PRO A 20 34.45 -6.19 0.46
CA PRO A 20 33.55 -5.44 -0.39
C PRO A 20 33.58 -3.99 0.09
N THR A 21 33.95 -3.06 -0.79
CA THR A 21 33.82 -1.64 -0.51
C THR A 21 32.38 -1.40 -0.08
N LEU A 22 32.17 -0.98 1.16
CA LEU A 22 30.84 -0.65 1.63
C LEU A 22 30.36 0.54 0.80
N ASN A 23 29.23 0.38 0.09
CA ASN A 23 28.63 1.50 -0.62
C ASN A 23 28.28 2.61 0.39
N ALA A 24 28.45 3.86 -0.02
CA ALA A 24 28.04 5.00 0.78
C ALA A 24 26.54 4.90 1.08
N PHE A 25 26.16 5.22 2.32
CA PHE A 25 24.78 5.19 2.77
C PHE A 25 24.01 6.42 2.28
N SER A 26 22.84 6.17 1.72
CA SER A 26 21.84 7.18 1.41
C SER A 26 20.67 7.12 2.42
N PRO A 27 20.00 8.24 2.76
CA PRO A 27 18.89 8.25 3.72
C PRO A 27 17.66 7.39 3.38
N GLY A 28 17.62 6.76 2.19
CA GLY A 28 16.59 5.80 1.78
C GLY A 28 17.00 4.32 1.87
N ASP A 29 18.25 4.04 2.27
CA ASP A 29 18.77 2.69 2.42
C ASP A 29 18.31 2.03 3.73
N ASP A 30 18.49 0.72 3.81
CA ASP A 30 18.30 -0.04 5.06
C ASP A 30 19.38 0.35 6.08
N SER A 31 19.05 1.31 6.96
CA SER A 31 19.95 1.86 7.98
C SER A 31 20.40 0.81 8.98
N ALA A 32 19.56 -0.16 9.32
CA ALA A 32 19.91 -1.25 10.24
C ALA A 32 20.95 -2.18 9.61
N LEU A 33 20.73 -2.61 8.37
CA LEU A 33 21.67 -3.46 7.64
C LEU A 33 22.99 -2.74 7.35
N TRP A 34 22.94 -1.46 6.95
CA TRP A 34 24.13 -0.67 6.73
C TRP A 34 24.93 -0.46 8.02
N ALA A 35 24.27 -0.13 9.14
CA ALA A 35 24.93 0.08 10.42
C ALA A 35 25.69 -1.17 10.89
N VAL A 36 25.13 -2.37 10.71
CA VAL A 36 25.83 -3.63 11.04
C VAL A 36 27.11 -3.78 10.21
N ARG A 37 27.05 -3.47 8.92
CA ARG A 37 28.22 -3.56 8.02
C ARG A 37 29.26 -2.49 8.35
N ALA A 38 28.84 -1.26 8.60
CA ALA A 38 29.72 -0.15 8.96
C ALA A 38 30.43 -0.40 10.30
N LYS A 39 29.69 -0.85 11.33
CA LYS A 39 30.28 -1.23 12.63
C LYS A 39 31.32 -2.34 12.50
N LYS A 40 31.06 -3.34 11.65
CA LYS A 40 32.03 -4.40 11.36
C LYS A 40 33.28 -3.88 10.63
N LEU A 41 33.11 -2.95 9.70
CA LEU A 41 34.22 -2.34 8.96
C LEU A 41 35.11 -1.48 9.87
N LEU A 42 34.49 -0.76 10.80
CA LEU A 42 35.17 0.19 11.69
C LEU A 42 35.56 -0.41 13.04
N GLN A 43 35.42 -1.73 13.23
CA GLN A 43 35.65 -2.40 14.53
C GLN A 43 37.06 -2.16 15.10
N ASP A 44 38.06 -2.01 14.23
CA ASP A 44 39.48 -1.84 14.59
C ASP A 44 39.91 -0.36 14.55
N THR A 45 38.97 0.57 14.34
CA THR A 45 39.25 2.01 14.26
C THR A 45 39.30 2.62 15.67
N PRO A 46 40.34 3.41 16.00
CA PRO A 46 40.38 4.12 17.27
C PRO A 46 39.17 5.04 17.43
N PRO A 47 38.56 5.13 18.63
CA PRO A 47 37.38 5.96 18.89
C PRO A 47 37.50 7.41 18.39
N GLU A 48 38.68 8.01 18.56
CA GLU A 48 39.01 9.38 18.17
C GLU A 48 39.01 9.63 16.64
N HIS A 49 39.15 8.56 15.84
CA HIS A 49 39.16 8.64 14.38
C HIS A 49 37.85 8.14 13.77
N LEU A 50 36.93 7.61 14.57
CA LEU A 50 35.71 6.97 14.09
C LEU A 50 34.90 7.91 13.19
N GLY A 51 34.63 9.14 13.64
CA GLY A 51 33.84 10.07 12.83
C GLY A 51 34.53 10.46 11.52
N GLN A 52 35.86 10.54 11.50
CA GLN A 52 36.61 10.83 10.26
C GLN A 52 36.53 9.68 9.27
N CYS A 53 36.54 8.43 9.76
CA CYS A 53 36.37 7.23 8.93
C CYS A 53 34.90 6.96 8.55
N LEU A 54 33.96 7.51 9.30
CA LEU A 54 32.52 7.36 9.07
C LEU A 54 32.03 8.26 7.94
N LEU A 55 32.49 9.52 7.86
CA LEU A 55 32.01 10.48 6.87
C LEU A 55 32.10 9.97 5.42
N PRO A 56 33.19 9.31 4.97
CA PRO A 56 33.26 8.72 3.62
C PRO A 56 32.30 7.56 3.37
N LEU A 57 31.69 6.99 4.43
CA LEU A 57 30.70 5.92 4.33
C LEU A 57 29.27 6.46 4.22
N LEU A 58 29.08 7.78 4.34
CA LEU A 58 27.83 8.48 4.11
C LEU A 58 27.91 9.17 2.75
N ASP A 59 26.79 9.22 2.02
CA ASP A 59 26.71 10.08 0.84
C ASP A 59 26.62 11.57 1.24
N ASP A 60 26.59 12.46 0.24
CA ASP A 60 26.56 13.90 0.48
C ASP A 60 25.30 14.35 1.25
N ASP A 61 24.15 13.71 1.06
CA ASP A 61 22.90 14.06 1.73
C ASP A 61 22.88 13.57 3.18
N ALA A 62 23.22 12.30 3.40
CA ALA A 62 23.40 11.71 4.71
C ALA A 62 24.47 12.44 5.53
N THR A 63 25.56 12.87 4.90
CA THR A 63 26.60 13.69 5.54
C THR A 63 26.05 15.03 6.01
N ARG A 64 25.32 15.76 5.16
CA ARG A 64 24.69 17.04 5.53
C ARG A 64 23.71 16.87 6.68
N GLN A 65 22.89 15.83 6.66
CA GLN A 65 21.92 15.52 7.71
C GLN A 65 22.62 15.19 9.03
N PHE A 66 23.69 14.40 9.00
CA PHE A 66 24.48 14.09 10.20
C PHE A 66 25.11 15.34 10.79
N LEU A 67 25.74 16.20 9.97
CA LEU A 67 26.32 17.46 10.44
C LEU A 67 25.27 18.41 11.05
N ALA A 68 24.04 18.41 10.51
CA ALA A 68 22.94 19.21 11.04
C ALA A 68 22.48 18.78 12.45
N THR A 69 22.82 17.57 12.91
CA THR A 69 22.54 17.13 14.29
C THR A 69 23.39 17.87 15.34
N GLY A 70 24.48 18.52 14.92
CA GLY A 70 25.42 19.21 15.81
C GLY A 70 26.32 18.27 16.62
N VAL A 71 26.26 16.95 16.39
CA VAL A 71 27.16 15.98 17.03
C VAL A 71 28.58 16.17 16.51
N PRO A 72 29.58 16.42 17.38
CA PRO A 72 30.96 16.58 16.95
C PRO A 72 31.51 15.31 16.31
N ILE A 73 32.19 15.42 15.18
CA ILE A 73 32.82 14.27 14.48
C ILE A 73 33.88 13.57 15.34
N LEU A 74 34.47 14.29 16.30
CA LEU A 74 35.47 13.76 17.24
C LEU A 74 34.83 13.04 18.45
N SER A 75 33.51 12.88 18.47
CA SER A 75 32.82 12.19 19.56
C SER A 75 33.11 10.70 19.53
N GLY A 76 32.96 10.05 20.69
CA GLY A 76 33.13 8.61 20.79
C GLY A 76 32.03 7.81 20.07
N PRO A 77 32.25 6.50 19.84
CA PRO A 77 31.27 5.58 19.26
C PRO A 77 29.94 5.53 20.03
N ASP A 78 30.00 5.76 21.34
CA ASP A 78 28.86 5.82 22.25
C ASP A 78 27.92 7.00 21.99
N ILE A 79 28.40 8.04 21.30
CA ILE A 79 27.61 9.21 20.93
C ILE A 79 27.26 9.18 19.44
N ILE A 80 28.23 8.84 18.58
CA ILE A 80 28.04 8.87 17.13
C ILE A 80 27.02 7.81 16.67
N TRP A 81 27.11 6.57 17.18
CA TRP A 81 26.21 5.52 16.71
C TRP A 81 24.75 5.74 17.10
N PRO A 82 24.41 6.12 18.35
CA PRO A 82 23.03 6.45 18.69
C PRO A 82 22.50 7.67 17.93
N ALA A 83 23.33 8.68 17.65
CA ALA A 83 22.91 9.84 16.87
C ALA A 83 22.57 9.48 15.42
N LEU A 84 23.37 8.63 14.77
CA LEU A 84 23.07 8.09 13.46
C LEU A 84 21.82 7.22 13.46
N GLU A 85 21.69 6.36 14.48
CA GLU A 85 20.51 5.52 14.65
C GLU A 85 19.26 6.37 14.84
N GLU A 86 19.29 7.42 15.66
CA GLU A 86 18.14 8.31 15.83
C GLU A 86 17.83 9.08 14.54
N LEU A 87 18.84 9.62 13.87
CA LEU A 87 18.69 10.40 12.64
C LEU A 87 18.06 9.55 11.54
N PHE A 88 18.55 8.33 11.33
CA PHE A 88 18.14 7.47 10.23
C PHE A 88 17.11 6.41 10.61
N ALA A 89 16.81 6.20 11.89
CA ALA A 89 15.58 5.52 12.32
C ALA A 89 14.36 6.41 12.08
N ARG A 90 14.52 7.73 12.07
CA ARG A 90 13.46 8.67 11.67
C ARG A 90 13.28 8.76 10.15
N CYS A 91 14.29 8.37 9.38
CA CYS A 91 14.20 8.11 7.94
C CYS A 91 13.69 6.70 7.62
N GLU A 92 13.15 5.95 8.60
CA GLU A 92 12.23 4.88 8.26
C GLU A 92 11.12 5.53 7.43
N MET A 93 11.06 5.10 6.16
CA MET A 93 10.17 5.48 5.08
C MET A 93 8.66 5.57 5.40
N ALA A 94 8.26 5.54 6.67
CA ALA A 94 6.90 5.62 7.18
C ALA A 94 6.10 6.79 6.61
N PRO A 95 6.59 8.05 6.46
CA PRO A 95 5.78 9.10 5.83
C PRO A 95 5.48 8.81 4.35
N ALA A 96 6.48 8.39 3.57
CA ALA A 96 6.30 8.06 2.15
C ALA A 96 5.47 6.79 1.95
N PHE A 97 5.60 5.78 2.81
CA PHE A 97 4.77 4.58 2.78
C PHE A 97 3.36 4.86 3.31
N PHE A 98 3.19 5.78 4.25
CA PHE A 98 1.88 6.22 4.73
C PHE A 98 1.11 6.92 3.62
N GLU A 99 1.76 7.80 2.85
CA GLU A 99 1.17 8.42 1.67
C GLU A 99 0.79 7.36 0.62
N LYS A 100 1.75 6.49 0.23
CA LYS A 100 1.48 5.38 -0.70
C LYS A 100 0.35 4.48 -0.22
N PHE A 101 0.30 4.16 1.06
CA PHE A 101 -0.77 3.37 1.66
C PHE A 101 -2.11 4.10 1.56
N SER A 102 -2.15 5.38 1.94
CA SER A 102 -3.35 6.22 1.96
C SER A 102 -3.93 6.47 0.58
N GLU A 103 -3.08 6.64 -0.42
CA GLU A 103 -3.46 6.87 -1.82
C GLU A 103 -3.80 5.59 -2.57
N ARG A 104 -3.38 4.42 -2.07
CA ARG A 104 -3.62 3.17 -2.76
C ARG A 104 -5.11 2.93 -3.00
N ARG A 105 -5.45 2.65 -4.27
CA ARG A 105 -6.78 2.23 -4.75
C ARG A 105 -6.59 0.99 -5.60
N GLN A 106 -7.51 0.03 -5.53
CA GLN A 106 -7.50 -1.16 -6.39
C GLN A 106 -7.48 -0.73 -7.86
N HIS A 107 -6.56 -1.31 -8.64
CA HIS A 107 -6.54 -1.09 -10.09
C HIS A 107 -7.61 -1.92 -10.79
N LEU A 108 -8.13 -1.47 -11.93
CA LEU A 108 -9.23 -2.17 -12.63
C LEU A 108 -8.91 -3.60 -13.07
N ALA A 109 -7.63 -3.89 -13.34
CA ALA A 109 -7.14 -5.21 -13.73
C ALA A 109 -6.63 -6.04 -12.54
N GLU A 110 -6.57 -5.44 -11.35
CA GLU A 110 -6.04 -6.08 -10.15
C GLU A 110 -7.15 -6.83 -9.43
N SER A 111 -6.89 -8.08 -9.09
CA SER A 111 -7.81 -8.89 -8.29
C SER A 111 -7.93 -8.38 -6.85
N VAL A 112 -9.01 -8.74 -6.20
CA VAL A 112 -9.25 -8.39 -4.79
C VAL A 112 -8.10 -8.86 -3.87
N ASP A 113 -7.55 -10.04 -4.15
CA ASP A 113 -6.49 -10.65 -3.34
C ASP A 113 -5.13 -9.98 -3.53
N GLU A 114 -4.79 -9.62 -4.77
CA GLU A 114 -3.57 -8.86 -5.08
C GLU A 114 -3.59 -7.49 -4.41
N TYR A 115 -4.73 -6.79 -4.48
CA TYR A 115 -4.90 -5.50 -3.81
C TYR A 115 -4.69 -5.63 -2.30
N ALA A 116 -5.29 -6.64 -1.67
CA ALA A 116 -5.14 -6.87 -0.24
C ALA A 116 -3.70 -7.24 0.15
N ALA A 117 -3.01 -8.04 -0.66
CA ALA A 117 -1.60 -8.36 -0.45
C ALA A 117 -0.74 -7.09 -0.53
N CYS A 118 -0.97 -6.23 -1.52
CA CYS A 118 -0.29 -4.95 -1.67
C CYS A 118 -0.51 -4.04 -0.44
N LEU A 119 -1.75 -3.93 0.03
CA LEU A 119 -2.08 -3.15 1.23
C LEU A 119 -1.36 -3.69 2.48
N ARG A 120 -1.26 -5.01 2.67
CA ARG A 120 -0.50 -5.59 3.80
C ARG A 120 0.95 -5.16 3.79
N VAL A 121 1.61 -5.26 2.62
CA VAL A 121 3.02 -4.85 2.46
C VAL A 121 3.20 -3.36 2.76
N LEU A 122 2.30 -2.52 2.24
CA LEU A 122 2.35 -1.08 2.48
C LEU A 122 2.08 -0.75 3.96
N ALA A 123 1.10 -1.39 4.59
CA ALA A 123 0.75 -1.16 5.99
C ALA A 123 1.90 -1.54 6.94
N THR A 124 2.57 -2.68 6.71
CA THR A 124 3.73 -3.08 7.52
C THR A 124 4.88 -2.08 7.46
N LYS A 125 5.02 -1.36 6.34
CA LYS A 125 6.06 -0.34 6.15
C LYS A 125 5.62 1.03 6.65
N ALA A 126 4.32 1.35 6.56
CA ALA A 126 3.75 2.60 7.04
C ALA A 126 3.62 2.62 8.58
N TYR A 127 3.39 1.46 9.20
CA TYR A 127 3.18 1.33 10.64
C TYR A 127 4.04 0.19 11.24
N PRO A 128 5.38 0.32 11.25
CA PRO A 128 6.27 -0.74 11.69
C PRO A 128 6.09 -1.13 13.17
N LYS A 129 5.56 -0.21 13.99
CA LYS A 129 5.34 -0.39 15.44
C LYS A 129 3.91 -0.77 15.81
N ALA A 130 3.01 -0.88 14.85
CA ALA A 130 1.60 -1.21 15.12
C ALA A 130 1.44 -2.70 15.44
N SER A 131 0.50 -3.02 16.35
CA SER A 131 0.10 -4.41 16.57
C SER A 131 -0.61 -4.96 15.34
N ARG A 132 -0.73 -6.29 15.26
CA ARG A 132 -1.43 -6.95 14.14
C ARG A 132 -2.88 -6.50 14.03
N GLU A 133 -3.55 -6.30 15.16
CA GLU A 133 -4.95 -5.89 15.22
C GLU A 133 -5.12 -4.47 14.66
N VAL A 134 -4.22 -3.56 15.03
CA VAL A 134 -4.21 -2.18 14.53
C VAL A 134 -3.89 -2.13 13.03
N LEU A 135 -2.94 -2.95 12.58
CA LEU A 135 -2.64 -3.10 11.15
C LEU A 135 -3.86 -3.59 10.36
N ASP A 136 -4.53 -4.63 10.84
CA ASP A 136 -5.71 -5.19 10.18
C ASP A 136 -6.86 -4.17 10.11
N GLU A 137 -7.02 -3.32 11.13
CA GLU A 137 -7.98 -2.20 11.12
C GLU A 137 -7.64 -1.16 10.04
N HIS A 138 -6.37 -0.73 9.97
CA HIS A 138 -5.91 0.20 8.94
C HIS A 138 -6.11 -0.38 7.53
N ILE A 139 -5.74 -1.65 7.34
CA ILE A 139 -5.90 -2.35 6.06
C ILE A 139 -7.37 -2.47 5.71
N LEU A 140 -8.24 -2.87 6.64
CA LEU A 140 -9.68 -2.96 6.42
C LEU A 140 -10.26 -1.62 5.95
N ARG A 141 -9.95 -0.53 6.65
CA ARG A 141 -10.43 0.81 6.29
C ARG A 141 -9.94 1.23 4.91
N ARG A 142 -8.66 1.00 4.60
CA ARG A 142 -8.08 1.35 3.30
C ARG A 142 -8.65 0.49 2.16
N PHE A 143 -8.85 -0.80 2.43
CA PHE A 143 -9.43 -1.77 1.51
C PHE A 143 -10.85 -1.37 1.12
N THR A 144 -11.72 -1.07 2.09
CA THR A 144 -13.13 -0.74 1.83
C THR A 144 -13.28 0.59 1.11
N MET A 145 -12.45 1.59 1.43
CA MET A 145 -12.44 2.88 0.75
C MET A 145 -11.83 2.83 -0.65
N GLY A 146 -10.94 1.87 -0.91
CA GLY A 146 -10.14 1.81 -2.14
C GLY A 146 -10.54 0.73 -3.13
N ILE A 147 -11.55 -0.09 -2.82
CA ILE A 147 -12.10 -1.09 -3.74
C ILE A 147 -12.64 -0.39 -5.01
N SER A 148 -12.36 -0.96 -6.19
CA SER A 148 -12.75 -0.36 -7.47
C SER A 148 -14.15 -0.76 -7.91
N ASP A 149 -14.60 -1.96 -7.54
CA ASP A 149 -15.90 -2.49 -7.97
C ASP A 149 -17.06 -1.73 -7.31
N PRO A 150 -17.97 -1.09 -8.09
CA PRO A 150 -19.06 -0.29 -7.53
C PRO A 150 -20.04 -1.09 -6.67
N LYS A 151 -20.35 -2.34 -7.06
CA LYS A 151 -21.28 -3.20 -6.31
C LYS A 151 -20.69 -3.60 -4.95
N THR A 152 -19.42 -3.96 -4.94
CA THR A 152 -18.68 -4.27 -3.70
C THR A 152 -18.57 -3.03 -2.81
N LYS A 153 -18.34 -1.85 -3.40
CA LYS A 153 -18.29 -0.59 -2.66
C LYS A 153 -19.65 -0.27 -2.02
N GLU A 154 -20.74 -0.44 -2.75
CA GLU A 154 -22.11 -0.26 -2.24
C GLU A 154 -22.41 -1.26 -1.11
N ASP A 155 -22.06 -2.54 -1.30
CA ASP A 155 -22.22 -3.59 -0.29
C ASP A 155 -21.51 -3.24 1.03
N PHE A 156 -20.29 -2.68 0.95
CA PHE A 156 -19.54 -2.23 2.13
C PHE A 156 -20.09 -0.97 2.78
N LEU A 157 -20.68 -0.05 2.00
CA LEU A 157 -21.33 1.15 2.56
C LEU A 157 -22.60 0.80 3.33
N LEU A 158 -23.39 -0.14 2.81
CA LEU A 158 -24.63 -0.58 3.46
C LEU A 158 -24.36 -1.49 4.65
N ASN A 159 -23.39 -2.39 4.52
CA ASN A 159 -23.08 -3.39 5.52
C ASN A 159 -21.57 -3.38 5.77
N MET A 160 -21.12 -2.48 6.64
CA MET A 160 -19.69 -2.31 6.91
C MET A 160 -19.08 -3.61 7.49
N PRO A 161 -18.15 -4.29 6.80
CA PRO A 161 -17.49 -5.48 7.35
C PRO A 161 -16.73 -5.20 8.65
N THR A 162 -16.82 -6.12 9.59
CA THR A 162 -16.20 -6.03 10.93
C THR A 162 -14.72 -6.47 10.94
N SER A 163 -14.26 -7.15 9.91
CA SER A 163 -12.86 -7.59 9.77
C SER A 163 -12.42 -7.65 8.32
N LEU A 164 -11.11 -7.57 8.09
CA LEU A 164 -10.52 -7.73 6.76
C LEU A 164 -10.90 -9.06 6.10
N GLN A 165 -10.97 -10.14 6.88
CA GLN A 165 -11.32 -11.47 6.36
C GLN A 165 -12.77 -11.52 5.86
N VAL A 166 -13.71 -10.91 6.57
CA VAL A 166 -15.11 -10.82 6.13
C VAL A 166 -15.22 -9.96 4.87
N ALA A 167 -14.49 -8.84 4.81
CA ALA A 167 -14.45 -7.97 3.63
C ALA A 167 -13.93 -8.73 2.39
N LEU A 168 -12.83 -9.47 2.53
CA LEU A 168 -12.24 -10.26 1.44
C LEU A 168 -13.18 -11.36 0.95
N LEU A 169 -13.81 -12.10 1.87
CA LEU A 169 -14.75 -13.16 1.50
C LEU A 169 -15.90 -12.61 0.64
N ARG A 170 -16.47 -11.47 1.05
CA ARG A 170 -17.57 -10.81 0.32
C ARG A 170 -17.12 -10.29 -1.04
N ALA A 171 -15.99 -9.60 -1.10
CA ALA A 171 -15.43 -9.07 -2.33
C ALA A 171 -15.08 -10.18 -3.33
N ARG A 172 -14.45 -11.28 -2.89
CA ARG A 172 -14.17 -12.45 -3.74
C ARG A 172 -15.43 -13.07 -4.30
N LYS A 173 -16.49 -13.19 -3.49
CA LYS A 173 -17.78 -13.74 -3.95
C LYS A 173 -18.36 -12.88 -5.08
N LEU A 174 -18.34 -11.56 -4.92
CA LEU A 174 -18.85 -10.63 -5.94
C LEU A 174 -17.99 -10.64 -7.21
N GLU A 175 -16.66 -10.68 -7.07
CA GLU A 175 -15.72 -10.82 -8.17
C GLU A 175 -15.97 -12.11 -8.97
N ALA A 176 -16.12 -13.25 -8.28
CA ALA A 176 -16.44 -14.54 -8.90
C ALA A 176 -17.81 -14.53 -9.61
N CYS A 177 -18.85 -13.93 -8.99
CA CYS A 177 -20.16 -13.78 -9.63
C CYS A 177 -20.07 -12.94 -10.91
N ARG A 178 -19.30 -11.85 -10.90
CA ARG A 178 -19.11 -10.99 -12.07
C ARG A 178 -18.34 -11.70 -13.17
N GLU A 179 -17.31 -12.46 -12.81
CA GLU A 179 -16.56 -13.24 -13.79
C GLU A 179 -17.44 -14.34 -14.40
N ALA A 180 -18.24 -15.05 -13.60
CA ALA A 180 -19.22 -16.01 -14.11
C ALA A 180 -20.24 -15.36 -15.07
N LEU A 181 -20.69 -14.13 -14.78
CA LEU A 181 -21.58 -13.38 -15.67
C LEU A 181 -20.90 -12.95 -16.98
N ARG A 182 -19.59 -12.71 -17.00
CA ARG A 182 -18.83 -12.42 -18.23
C ARG A 182 -18.69 -13.64 -19.13
N GLN A 183 -18.60 -14.82 -18.53
CA GLN A 183 -18.48 -16.10 -19.25
C GLN A 183 -19.83 -16.64 -19.75
N LEU A 184 -20.94 -15.98 -19.40
CA LEU A 184 -22.28 -16.38 -19.84
C LEU A 184 -22.48 -16.06 -21.34
N PRO A 185 -22.97 -17.01 -22.15
CA PRO A 185 -23.29 -16.76 -23.55
C PRO A 185 -24.31 -15.62 -23.68
N ASN A 186 -24.14 -14.77 -24.70
CA ASN A 186 -25.00 -13.60 -24.95
C ASN A 186 -26.50 -13.94 -25.01
N GLU A 187 -26.86 -15.15 -25.44
CA GLU A 187 -28.26 -15.62 -25.53
C GLU A 187 -28.91 -15.78 -24.14
N THR A 188 -28.14 -16.13 -23.12
CA THR A 188 -28.64 -16.29 -21.75
C THR A 188 -28.73 -14.97 -21.00
N ILE A 189 -27.87 -13.99 -21.34
CA ILE A 189 -27.92 -12.63 -20.78
C ILE A 189 -29.24 -11.92 -21.19
N ALA A 190 -29.72 -12.16 -22.42
CA ALA A 190 -31.00 -11.63 -22.89
C ALA A 190 -32.23 -12.19 -22.14
N ALA A 191 -32.13 -13.41 -21.58
CA ALA A 191 -33.19 -14.04 -20.80
C ALA A 191 -33.20 -13.62 -19.31
N ILE A 192 -32.05 -13.18 -18.77
CA ILE A 192 -31.90 -12.75 -17.36
C ILE A 192 -32.14 -11.25 -17.18
N GLN A 193 -32.05 -10.44 -18.25
CA GLN A 193 -32.60 -9.08 -18.16
C GLN A 193 -34.07 -9.21 -17.75
N PRO A 194 -34.52 -8.56 -16.65
CA PRO A 194 -35.95 -8.40 -16.46
C PRO A 194 -36.40 -7.75 -17.75
N ALA A 195 -37.29 -8.43 -18.48
CA ALA A 195 -37.86 -7.89 -19.69
C ALA A 195 -38.19 -6.45 -19.35
N VAL A 196 -37.45 -5.50 -19.95
CA VAL A 196 -37.84 -4.11 -19.90
C VAL A 196 -39.21 -4.21 -20.52
N PHE A 197 -40.24 -4.12 -19.67
CA PHE A 197 -41.57 -3.80 -20.11
C PHE A 197 -41.33 -2.46 -20.78
N LYS A 198 -41.04 -2.51 -22.08
CA LYS A 198 -41.39 -1.43 -22.98
C LYS A 198 -42.83 -1.20 -22.60
N PRO A 199 -43.18 -0.05 -22.01
CA PRO A 199 -44.58 0.29 -21.92
C PRO A 199 -45.04 0.11 -23.35
N GLN A 200 -45.94 -0.86 -23.59
CA GLN A 200 -46.70 -0.79 -24.83
C GLN A 200 -47.19 0.65 -24.85
N PRO A 201 -47.05 1.38 -25.96
CA PRO A 201 -47.77 2.62 -26.10
C PRO A 201 -49.21 2.19 -25.85
N SER A 202 -49.74 2.53 -24.68
CA SER A 202 -51.15 2.33 -24.42
C SER A 202 -51.80 3.01 -25.60
N ARG A 203 -52.55 2.23 -26.40
CA ARG A 203 -53.51 2.84 -27.30
C ARG A 203 -54.39 3.64 -26.36
N MET A 204 -54.07 4.92 -26.17
CA MET A 204 -55.00 5.87 -25.63
C MET A 204 -56.23 5.68 -26.48
N PRO A 205 -57.41 5.41 -25.89
CA PRO A 205 -58.63 5.68 -26.61
C PRO A 205 -58.49 7.15 -27.01
N SER A 206 -58.42 7.41 -28.30
CA SER A 206 -58.52 8.75 -28.85
C SER A 206 -59.69 9.41 -28.14
N VAL A 207 -59.40 10.43 -27.34
CA VAL A 207 -60.43 11.25 -26.69
C VAL A 207 -61.11 12.00 -27.83
N SER A 208 -62.06 11.33 -28.47
CA SER A 208 -63.08 11.96 -29.26
C SER A 208 -63.83 12.85 -28.28
N TYR A 209 -63.74 14.17 -28.47
CA TYR A 209 -64.56 15.14 -27.77
C TYR A 209 -66.04 14.78 -27.98
N LEU A 210 -66.59 13.98 -27.07
CA LEU A 210 -68.02 13.87 -26.90
C LEU A 210 -68.46 15.16 -26.25
N GLY A 211 -69.25 15.94 -26.99
CA GLY A 211 -69.81 17.20 -26.54
C GLY A 211 -70.59 17.07 -25.23
N PRO A 212 -70.96 18.21 -24.62
CA PRO A 212 -71.39 18.27 -23.22
C PRO A 212 -72.57 17.34 -22.94
N GLN A 213 -72.37 16.35 -22.07
CA GLN A 213 -73.43 15.54 -21.48
C GLN A 213 -74.41 16.46 -20.72
N PRO A 214 -75.72 16.46 -21.05
CA PRO A 214 -76.70 17.43 -20.56
C PRO A 214 -76.99 17.36 -19.05
N TYR A 215 -76.34 16.45 -18.30
CA TYR A 215 -76.58 16.22 -16.88
C TYR A 215 -75.34 16.33 -15.99
N CYS A 216 -74.27 17.01 -16.45
CA CYS A 216 -73.10 17.23 -15.59
C CYS A 216 -73.42 18.22 -14.45
N ARG A 217 -73.52 17.67 -13.23
CA ARG A 217 -73.82 18.42 -11.98
C ARG A 217 -72.77 19.49 -11.66
N TYR A 218 -71.53 19.31 -12.12
CA TYR A 218 -70.42 20.23 -11.89
C TYR A 218 -70.50 21.48 -12.78
N CYS A 219 -70.74 21.30 -14.09
CA CYS A 219 -70.89 22.41 -15.04
C CYS A 219 -72.10 23.31 -14.73
N ARG A 220 -73.15 22.74 -14.12
CA ARG A 220 -74.32 23.50 -13.66
C ARG A 220 -74.02 24.43 -12.49
N LYS A 221 -72.98 24.13 -11.70
CA LYS A 221 -72.67 24.83 -10.45
C LYS A 221 -71.56 25.87 -10.61
N PHE A 222 -70.60 25.65 -11.51
CA PHE A 222 -69.39 26.48 -11.62
C PHE A 222 -69.17 27.15 -12.99
N GLY A 223 -70.08 26.94 -13.96
CA GLY A 223 -69.93 27.51 -15.29
C GLY A 223 -68.79 26.87 -16.09
N ARG A 224 -68.71 27.18 -17.39
CA ARG A 224 -67.84 26.47 -18.35
C ARG A 224 -66.36 26.89 -18.33
N LYS A 225 -65.90 27.66 -17.35
CA LYS A 225 -64.54 28.23 -17.33
C LYS A 225 -63.94 28.30 -15.92
N ALA A 226 -63.64 27.14 -15.36
CA ALA A 226 -62.59 26.99 -14.35
C ALA A 226 -61.40 26.28 -15.01
#